data_AF-A0A7J4EEF7-F1
#
_entry.id   AF-A0A7J4EEF7-F1
#
_cell.length_a   1.000
_cell.length_b   1.000
_cell.length_c   1.000
_cell.angle_alpha   90.00
_cell.angle_beta   90.00
_cell.angle_gamma   90.00
#
_symmetry.space_group_name_H-M   'P 1'
#
loop_
_entity.id
_entity.type
_entity.pdbx_description
1 polymer ?
#
loop_
_entity_poly.entity_id
_entity_poly.type
_entity_poly.pdbx_seq_one_letter_code
_entity_poly.pdbx_strand_id
1 'polypeptide(L)'
;MAEKNLPQQIERIKIEWHEAFEQMRRYYESEGFKSFKIVYDTSTWYQFKNPALIFPAEREMRFSTPNQHMQFDYYPSLLAKCGITGHNFAYLADIEEYYPYNFSMFLWEQKEFITPLQRANLRTAHFIPGAVVAVTKEGLRSFLKARGEERGMGSYEEPLVILETLGLMGMPRRDDILNFFKEMSEEKAFDIFLETPYIFAFAGLATPPALNSDKKYGIRRREKLTYVKTLVNRYVQNEMTYKEINTELEKLGYTTKIEDSSYKPEDSVDLRWVKLDYAVERLKKIIATYEHKAAHSNFYCYADMADALKRLYEKERTACRSYI
;
A
#
# COMPACT_ATOMS: atom_id res chain seq x y z
N MET A 1 26.14 17.47 -18.90
CA MET A 1 27.07 16.51 -18.26
C MET A 1 26.29 15.62 -17.29
N ALA A 2 25.85 14.42 -17.70
CA ALA A 2 25.31 13.38 -16.79
C ALA A 2 25.17 11.96 -17.42
N GLU A 3 25.87 11.62 -18.51
CA GLU A 3 25.73 10.27 -19.14
C GLU A 3 26.68 9.20 -18.59
N LYS A 4 27.63 9.56 -17.72
CA LYS A 4 28.79 8.70 -17.40
C LYS A 4 28.59 7.63 -16.31
N ASN A 5 27.38 7.33 -15.82
CA ASN A 5 27.23 6.39 -14.69
C ASN A 5 25.97 5.47 -14.71
N LEU A 6 25.16 5.48 -15.77
CA LEU A 6 23.91 4.72 -15.78
C LEU A 6 24.10 3.18 -15.67
N PRO A 7 25.05 2.53 -16.38
CA PRO A 7 25.26 1.08 -16.23
C PRO A 7 25.72 0.68 -14.83
N GLN A 8 26.63 1.44 -14.22
CA GLN A 8 27.11 1.20 -12.85
C GLN A 8 25.99 1.44 -11.82
N GLN A 9 25.15 2.45 -12.03
CA GLN A 9 23.95 2.68 -11.21
C GLN A 9 22.96 1.52 -11.31
N ILE A 10 22.71 0.99 -12.52
CA ILE A 10 21.85 -0.17 -12.76
C ILE A 10 22.38 -1.40 -12.01
N GLU A 11 23.67 -1.69 -12.11
CA GLU A 11 24.26 -2.85 -11.40
C GLU A 11 24.15 -2.72 -9.88
N ARG A 12 24.38 -1.52 -9.33
CA ARG A 12 24.16 -1.27 -7.89
C ARG A 12 22.70 -1.53 -7.48
N ILE A 13 21.75 -1.01 -8.25
CA ILE A 13 20.31 -1.19 -7.98
C ILE A 13 19.91 -2.67 -8.09
N LYS A 14 20.48 -3.41 -9.05
CA LYS A 14 20.28 -4.87 -9.17
C LYS A 14 20.75 -5.62 -7.93
N ILE A 15 21.89 -5.23 -7.36
CA ILE A 15 22.38 -5.79 -6.09
C ILE A 15 21.40 -5.50 -4.96
N GLU A 16 20.95 -4.25 -4.79
CA GLU A 16 20.00 -3.88 -3.74
C GLU A 16 18.66 -4.62 -3.85
N TRP A 17 18.13 -4.80 -5.08
CA TRP A 17 16.94 -5.61 -5.32
C TRP A 17 17.17 -7.09 -5.00
N HIS A 18 18.33 -7.64 -5.36
CA HIS A 18 18.69 -9.00 -5.01
C HIS A 18 18.79 -9.20 -3.49
N GLU A 19 19.40 -8.26 -2.77
CA GLU A 19 19.48 -8.27 -1.31
C GLU A 19 18.10 -8.23 -0.67
N ALA A 20 17.21 -7.34 -1.12
CA ALA A 20 15.83 -7.26 -0.63
C ALA A 20 15.07 -8.57 -0.88
N PHE A 21 15.23 -9.13 -2.08
CA PHE A 21 14.59 -10.38 -2.47
C PHE A 21 15.05 -11.57 -1.61
N GLU A 22 16.36 -11.73 -1.41
CA GLU A 22 16.92 -12.78 -0.56
C GLU A 22 16.57 -12.59 0.91
N GLN A 23 16.50 -11.34 1.39
CA GLN A 23 16.01 -11.06 2.73
C GLN A 23 14.56 -11.52 2.88
N MET A 24 13.72 -11.23 1.89
CA MET A 24 12.31 -11.56 1.89
C MET A 24 12.03 -13.06 1.78
N ARG A 25 12.80 -13.79 0.96
CA ARG A 25 12.70 -15.26 0.81
C ARG A 25 12.87 -16.03 2.12
N ARG A 26 13.64 -15.48 3.07
CA ARG A 26 13.85 -16.11 4.38
C ARG A 26 12.56 -16.22 5.19
N TYR A 27 11.57 -15.37 4.92
CA TYR A 27 10.29 -15.35 5.64
C TYR A 27 9.22 -16.21 4.98
N TYR A 28 9.37 -16.67 3.75
CA TYR A 28 8.31 -17.44 3.07
C TYR A 28 8.31 -18.91 3.53
N GLU A 29 7.12 -19.44 3.80
CA GLU A 29 6.92 -20.85 4.21
C GLU A 29 6.78 -21.79 3.02
N SER A 30 6.20 -21.33 1.91
CA SER A 30 5.91 -22.18 0.75
C SER A 30 7.18 -22.48 -0.08
N GLU A 31 7.49 -23.78 -0.26
CA GLU A 31 8.53 -24.24 -1.21
C GLU A 31 8.28 -23.72 -2.63
N GLY A 32 7.01 -23.53 -3.02
CA GLY A 32 6.65 -22.93 -4.29
C GLY A 32 7.24 -21.53 -4.48
N PHE A 33 7.25 -20.73 -3.41
CA PHE A 33 7.76 -19.35 -3.44
C PHE A 33 9.30 -19.31 -3.44
N LYS A 34 9.96 -20.33 -2.87
CA LYS A 34 11.42 -20.44 -2.89
C LYS A 34 11.99 -20.62 -4.29
N SER A 35 11.20 -21.10 -5.25
CA SER A 35 11.65 -21.30 -6.63
C SER A 35 11.73 -20.02 -7.46
N PHE A 36 11.23 -18.90 -6.95
CA PHE A 36 11.25 -17.62 -7.66
C PHE A 36 12.65 -17.00 -7.68
N LYS A 37 12.94 -16.24 -8.74
CA LYS A 37 14.13 -15.39 -8.85
C LYS A 37 13.74 -13.94 -9.14
N ILE A 38 14.65 -13.01 -8.85
CA ILE A 38 14.48 -11.60 -9.22
C ILE A 38 15.24 -11.27 -10.52
N VAL A 39 14.59 -10.52 -11.42
CA VAL A 39 15.11 -10.19 -12.75
C VAL A 39 14.95 -8.70 -13.01
N TYR A 40 15.97 -8.09 -13.60
CA TYR A 40 15.87 -6.74 -14.13
C TYR A 40 15.41 -6.80 -15.59
N ASP A 41 14.26 -6.20 -15.89
CA ASP A 41 13.65 -6.20 -17.23
C ASP A 41 12.95 -4.86 -17.48
N THR A 42 13.57 -4.03 -18.30
CA THR A 42 13.06 -2.68 -18.65
C THR A 42 11.77 -2.72 -19.47
N SER A 43 11.44 -3.84 -20.11
CA SER A 43 10.23 -4.00 -20.92
C SER A 43 8.95 -4.09 -20.07
N THR A 44 9.07 -4.51 -18.81
CA THR A 44 7.95 -4.62 -17.85
C THR A 44 7.19 -3.29 -17.69
N TRP A 45 7.89 -2.16 -17.77
CA TRP A 45 7.30 -0.83 -17.66
C TRP A 45 6.23 -0.57 -18.74
N TYR A 46 6.47 -1.05 -19.96
CA TYR A 46 5.64 -0.75 -21.14
C TYR A 46 4.22 -1.32 -21.04
N GLN A 47 4.06 -2.46 -20.38
CA GLN A 47 2.79 -3.17 -20.33
C GLN A 47 1.90 -2.68 -19.17
N PHE A 48 2.49 -2.27 -18.05
CA PHE A 48 1.75 -2.09 -16.81
C PHE A 48 1.95 -0.74 -16.11
N LYS A 49 2.90 0.10 -16.57
CA LYS A 49 3.33 1.34 -15.88
C LYS A 49 3.62 1.12 -14.39
N ASN A 50 4.02 -0.09 -14.03
CA ASN A 50 4.37 -0.50 -12.69
C ASN A 50 5.87 -0.86 -12.69
N PRO A 51 6.68 -0.24 -11.82
CA PRO A 51 8.12 -0.47 -11.76
C PRO A 51 8.50 -1.91 -11.39
N ALA A 52 7.64 -2.69 -10.73
CA ALA A 52 7.94 -4.07 -10.37
C ALA A 52 6.69 -4.97 -10.23
N LEU A 53 6.79 -6.20 -10.76
CA LEU A 53 5.67 -7.14 -10.89
C LEU A 53 6.13 -8.59 -10.72
N ILE A 54 5.19 -9.44 -10.31
CA ILE A 54 5.39 -10.89 -10.26
C ILE A 54 4.81 -11.57 -11.50
N PHE A 55 5.56 -12.54 -12.01
CA PHE A 55 5.27 -13.35 -13.20
C PHE A 55 5.24 -14.82 -12.74
N PRO A 56 4.06 -15.33 -12.32
CA PRO A 56 3.97 -16.62 -11.65
C PRO A 56 4.34 -17.81 -12.53
N ALA A 57 4.05 -17.74 -13.84
CA ALA A 57 4.34 -18.81 -14.79
C ALA A 57 5.85 -18.99 -15.01
N GLU A 58 6.58 -17.88 -15.07
CA GLU A 58 8.03 -17.82 -15.24
C GLU A 58 8.79 -17.97 -13.92
N ARG A 59 8.08 -17.92 -12.78
CA ARG A 59 8.66 -17.88 -11.43
C ARG A 59 9.64 -16.74 -11.27
N GLU A 60 9.23 -15.57 -11.74
CA GLU A 60 10.06 -14.36 -11.73
C GLU A 60 9.35 -13.23 -11.00
N MET A 61 10.11 -12.48 -10.21
CA MET A 61 9.77 -11.12 -9.86
C MET A 61 10.63 -10.20 -10.71
N ARG A 62 10.00 -9.32 -11.50
CA ARG A 62 10.72 -8.38 -12.35
C ARG A 62 10.65 -6.98 -11.79
N PHE A 63 11.75 -6.24 -11.88
CA PHE A 63 11.76 -4.79 -11.67
C PHE A 63 12.38 -4.12 -12.91
N SER A 64 12.00 -2.87 -13.14
CA SER A 64 12.24 -2.20 -14.42
C SER A 64 12.85 -0.82 -14.32
N THR A 65 13.07 -0.28 -13.11
CA THR A 65 13.67 1.06 -12.94
C THR A 65 15.10 0.96 -12.42
N PRO A 66 16.05 1.78 -12.92
CA PRO A 66 15.85 2.85 -13.90
C PRO A 66 15.64 2.30 -15.32
N ASN A 67 14.96 3.05 -16.19
CA ASN A 67 14.76 2.74 -17.62
C ASN A 67 14.60 4.02 -18.44
N GLN A 68 14.30 3.88 -19.74
CA GLN A 68 14.13 5.01 -20.67
C GLN A 68 13.07 6.04 -20.23
N HIS A 69 12.05 5.62 -19.48
CA HIS A 69 10.97 6.49 -18.99
C HIS A 69 11.28 7.05 -17.60
N MET A 70 11.79 6.21 -16.69
CA MET A 70 12.16 6.59 -15.33
C MET A 70 13.67 6.42 -15.14
N GLN A 71 14.43 7.49 -15.29
CA GLN A 71 15.91 7.47 -15.27
C GLN A 71 16.51 7.33 -13.85
N PHE A 72 15.70 6.94 -12.87
CA PHE A 72 16.11 6.77 -11.47
C PHE A 72 15.43 5.54 -10.87
N ASP A 73 15.94 5.09 -9.72
CA ASP A 73 15.30 4.01 -8.97
C ASP A 73 13.98 4.49 -8.36
N TYR A 74 12.88 3.86 -8.72
CA TYR A 74 11.57 4.24 -8.20
C TYR A 74 11.40 3.89 -6.71
N TYR A 75 12.16 2.90 -6.22
CA TYR A 75 12.17 2.47 -4.81
C TYR A 75 13.60 2.44 -4.27
N PRO A 76 14.19 3.63 -4.01
CA PRO A 76 15.61 3.76 -3.68
C PRO A 76 16.02 3.10 -2.36
N SER A 77 15.12 2.83 -1.40
CA SER A 77 15.53 2.13 -0.17
C SER A 77 15.35 0.62 -0.24
N LEU A 78 16.25 -0.09 0.44
CA LEU A 78 16.13 -1.53 0.69
C LEU A 78 14.78 -1.87 1.34
N LEU A 79 14.29 -1.02 2.25
CA LEU A 79 13.05 -1.26 2.96
C LEU A 79 11.84 -1.22 2.01
N ALA A 80 11.77 -0.26 1.08
CA ALA A 80 10.71 -0.23 0.07
C ALA A 80 10.80 -1.41 -0.91
N LYS A 81 12.01 -1.79 -1.34
CA LYS A 81 12.24 -2.99 -2.17
C LYS A 81 11.73 -4.27 -1.48
N CYS A 82 11.96 -4.41 -0.17
CA CYS A 82 11.38 -5.49 0.64
C CYS A 82 9.85 -5.42 0.67
N GLY A 83 9.27 -4.22 0.79
CA GLY A 83 7.82 -4.01 0.77
C GLY A 83 7.18 -4.42 -0.56
N ILE A 84 7.77 -4.02 -1.69
CA ILE A 84 7.30 -4.41 -3.03
C ILE A 84 7.44 -5.92 -3.26
N THR A 85 8.52 -6.51 -2.77
CA THR A 85 8.71 -7.96 -2.83
C THR A 85 7.64 -8.67 -2.00
N GLY A 86 7.45 -8.27 -0.73
CA GLY A 86 6.40 -8.79 0.13
C GLY A 86 5.01 -8.68 -0.48
N HIS A 87 4.67 -7.50 -1.03
CA HIS A 87 3.40 -7.23 -1.69
C HIS A 87 3.13 -8.17 -2.86
N ASN A 88 4.13 -8.37 -3.72
CA ASN A 88 3.99 -9.21 -4.91
C ASN A 88 3.79 -10.70 -4.56
N PHE A 89 4.50 -11.21 -3.56
CA PHE A 89 4.26 -12.58 -3.07
C PHE A 89 2.94 -12.71 -2.31
N ALA A 90 2.52 -11.65 -1.62
CA ALA A 90 1.22 -11.63 -0.95
C ALA A 90 0.04 -11.73 -1.93
N TYR A 91 0.19 -11.31 -3.20
CA TYR A 91 -0.80 -11.62 -4.24
C TYR A 91 -0.90 -13.11 -4.54
N LEU A 92 0.22 -13.85 -4.55
CA LEU A 92 0.18 -15.30 -4.75
C LEU A 92 -0.58 -15.98 -3.62
N ALA A 93 -0.33 -15.57 -2.37
CA ALA A 93 -1.07 -16.04 -1.22
C ALA A 93 -2.57 -15.69 -1.31
N ASP A 94 -2.92 -14.50 -1.80
CA ASP A 94 -4.31 -14.10 -2.01
C ASP A 94 -5.03 -14.95 -3.07
N ILE A 95 -4.32 -15.27 -4.15
CA ILE A 95 -4.82 -16.17 -5.21
C ILE A 95 -5.02 -17.57 -4.65
N GLU A 96 -4.08 -18.11 -3.89
CA GLU A 96 -4.20 -19.43 -3.26
C GLU A 96 -5.35 -19.49 -2.26
N GLU A 97 -5.57 -18.44 -1.48
CA GLU A 97 -6.61 -18.38 -0.44
C GLU A 97 -8.02 -18.23 -1.03
N TYR A 98 -8.21 -17.29 -1.96
CA TYR A 98 -9.56 -16.91 -2.42
C TYR A 98 -9.90 -17.39 -3.83
N TYR A 99 -8.90 -17.73 -4.62
CA TYR A 99 -9.05 -18.03 -6.04
C TYR A 99 -8.35 -19.33 -6.46
N PRO A 100 -8.47 -20.43 -5.68
CA PRO A 100 -7.81 -21.67 -6.04
C PRO A 100 -8.28 -22.13 -7.42
N TYR A 101 -7.32 -22.27 -8.34
CA TYR A 101 -7.55 -22.63 -9.75
C TYR A 101 -8.43 -21.66 -10.56
N ASN A 102 -8.62 -20.42 -10.09
CA ASN A 102 -9.46 -19.42 -10.76
C ASN A 102 -8.79 -18.04 -10.88
N PHE A 103 -7.64 -18.00 -11.57
CA PHE A 103 -6.90 -16.77 -11.78
C PHE A 103 -7.68 -15.68 -12.53
N SER A 104 -8.59 -16.07 -13.44
CA SER A 104 -9.46 -15.12 -14.16
C SER A 104 -10.38 -14.34 -13.21
N MET A 105 -10.89 -14.98 -12.15
CA MET A 105 -11.72 -14.30 -11.15
C MET A 105 -10.90 -13.34 -10.28
N PHE A 106 -9.65 -13.70 -9.94
CA PHE A 106 -8.71 -12.78 -9.29
C PHE A 106 -8.45 -11.55 -10.17
N LEU A 107 -8.16 -11.73 -11.46
CA LEU A 107 -7.93 -10.61 -12.39
C LEU A 107 -9.18 -9.72 -12.53
N TRP A 108 -10.37 -10.32 -12.55
CA TRP A 108 -11.62 -9.56 -12.53
C TRP A 108 -11.76 -8.75 -11.23
N GLU A 109 -11.54 -9.35 -10.06
CA GLU A 109 -11.61 -8.61 -8.79
C GLU A 109 -10.58 -7.48 -8.78
N GLN A 110 -9.34 -7.75 -9.18
CA GLN A 110 -8.26 -6.76 -9.19
C GLN A 110 -8.56 -5.58 -10.12
N LYS A 111 -9.29 -5.83 -11.23
CA LYS A 111 -9.75 -4.79 -12.16
C LYS A 111 -10.89 -3.95 -11.59
N GLU A 112 -11.81 -4.55 -10.85
CA GLU A 112 -13.02 -3.87 -10.37
C GLU A 112 -12.83 -3.20 -9.00
N PHE A 113 -12.09 -3.87 -8.11
CA PHE A 113 -11.93 -3.51 -6.71
C PHE A 113 -10.45 -3.30 -6.35
N ILE A 114 -10.23 -2.48 -5.32
CA ILE A 114 -8.91 -2.31 -4.69
C ILE A 114 -8.62 -3.39 -3.63
N THR A 115 -9.58 -4.25 -3.32
CA THR A 115 -9.48 -5.21 -2.21
C THR A 115 -8.32 -6.22 -2.35
N PRO A 116 -7.95 -6.73 -3.56
CA PRO A 116 -6.73 -7.52 -3.70
C PRO A 116 -5.46 -6.76 -3.30
N LEU A 117 -5.36 -5.48 -3.72
CA LEU A 117 -4.25 -4.60 -3.35
C LEU A 117 -4.22 -4.40 -1.82
N GLN A 118 -5.39 -4.21 -1.21
CA GLN A 118 -5.52 -4.05 0.23
C GLN A 118 -5.07 -5.28 1.00
N ARG A 119 -5.58 -6.45 0.61
CA ARG A 119 -5.23 -7.71 1.25
C ARG A 119 -3.75 -8.07 1.05
N ALA A 120 -3.15 -7.76 -0.09
CA ALA A 120 -1.71 -7.95 -0.32
C ALA A 120 -0.84 -7.06 0.59
N ASN A 121 -1.19 -5.77 0.72
CA ASN A 121 -0.51 -4.86 1.64
C ASN A 121 -0.72 -5.23 3.10
N LEU A 122 -1.94 -5.65 3.48
CA LEU A 122 -2.25 -6.09 4.83
C LEU A 122 -1.45 -7.33 5.22
N ARG A 123 -1.37 -8.34 4.33
CA ARG A 123 -0.47 -9.50 4.51
C ARG A 123 0.99 -9.09 4.66
N THR A 124 1.44 -8.10 3.88
CA THR A 124 2.81 -7.57 4.00
C THR A 124 3.03 -6.86 5.34
N ALA A 125 2.02 -6.13 5.81
CA ALA A 125 2.08 -5.37 7.04
C ALA A 125 2.17 -6.24 8.30
N HIS A 126 1.69 -7.47 8.25
CA HIS A 126 1.85 -8.43 9.35
C HIS A 126 3.33 -8.65 9.70
N PHE A 127 4.22 -8.87 8.74
CA PHE A 127 5.62 -9.16 9.05
C PHE A 127 6.61 -8.01 8.83
N ILE A 128 6.29 -7.04 7.97
CA ILE A 128 7.18 -5.89 7.70
C ILE A 128 6.40 -4.58 7.48
N PRO A 129 5.63 -4.12 8.48
CA PRO A 129 4.75 -2.96 8.32
C PRO A 129 5.48 -1.66 7.93
N GLY A 130 6.69 -1.47 8.44
CA GLY A 130 7.54 -0.33 8.05
C GLY A 130 7.86 -0.28 6.55
N ALA A 131 7.88 -1.43 5.87
CA ALA A 131 8.11 -1.48 4.44
C ALA A 131 6.91 -1.06 3.61
N VAL A 132 5.67 -1.33 4.06
CA VAL A 132 4.47 -0.83 3.38
C VAL A 132 4.46 0.70 3.40
N VAL A 133 4.80 1.30 4.54
CA VAL A 133 4.93 2.76 4.69
C VAL A 133 6.05 3.31 3.80
N ALA A 134 7.20 2.62 3.75
CA ALA A 134 8.31 3.02 2.90
C ALA A 134 7.93 2.98 1.40
N VAL A 135 7.19 1.95 0.97
CA VAL A 135 6.66 1.85 -0.40
C VAL A 135 5.74 3.01 -0.73
N THR A 136 4.81 3.35 0.16
CA THR A 136 3.90 4.49 -0.04
C THR A 136 4.67 5.80 -0.15
N LYS A 137 5.63 6.03 0.77
CA LYS A 137 6.46 7.24 0.78
C LYS A 137 7.30 7.39 -0.48
N GLU A 138 8.02 6.34 -0.86
CA GLU A 138 8.88 6.37 -2.04
C GLU A 138 8.07 6.38 -3.33
N GLY A 139 6.93 5.70 -3.36
CA GLY A 139 5.99 5.80 -4.47
C GLY A 139 5.51 7.23 -4.71
N LEU A 140 5.12 7.95 -3.65
CA LEU A 140 4.75 9.36 -3.72
C LEU A 140 5.93 10.22 -4.20
N ARG A 141 7.09 10.12 -3.54
CA ARG A 141 8.26 10.94 -3.89
C ARG A 141 8.76 10.69 -5.31
N SER A 142 8.80 9.43 -5.75
CA SER A 142 9.18 9.08 -7.12
C SER A 142 8.17 9.60 -8.14
N PHE A 143 6.87 9.55 -7.83
CA PHE A 143 5.81 10.09 -8.67
C PHE A 143 5.92 11.62 -8.83
N LEU A 144 6.16 12.34 -7.72
CA LEU A 144 6.35 13.79 -7.72
C LEU A 144 7.64 14.19 -8.45
N LYS A 145 8.74 13.47 -8.19
CA LYS A 145 10.03 13.67 -8.86
C LYS A 145 9.92 13.49 -10.37
N ALA A 146 9.19 12.47 -10.83
CA ALA A 146 8.94 12.24 -12.26
C ALA A 146 8.22 13.42 -12.95
N ARG A 147 7.60 14.32 -12.18
CA ARG A 147 6.86 15.50 -12.64
C ARG A 147 7.54 16.82 -12.25
N GLY A 148 8.79 16.76 -11.80
CA GLY A 148 9.60 17.94 -11.48
C GLY A 148 9.43 18.48 -10.06
N GLU A 149 8.68 17.82 -9.18
CA GLU A 149 8.52 18.22 -7.78
C GLU A 149 9.34 17.33 -6.84
N GLU A 150 10.58 17.73 -6.58
CA GLU A 150 11.48 16.99 -5.68
C GLU A 150 11.30 17.33 -4.19
N ARG A 151 10.57 18.42 -3.88
CA ARG A 151 10.41 18.93 -2.52
C ARG A 151 9.35 18.18 -1.69
N GLY A 152 8.60 17.28 -2.32
CA GLY A 152 7.54 16.51 -1.64
C GLY A 152 6.33 17.37 -1.25
N MET A 153 5.62 16.94 -0.21
CA MET A 153 4.38 17.55 0.30
C MET A 153 4.57 18.31 1.62
N GLY A 154 5.74 18.93 1.82
CA GLY A 154 6.03 19.73 3.02
C GLY A 154 5.80 18.97 4.33
N SER A 155 5.14 19.63 5.29
CA SER A 155 4.76 19.02 6.59
C SER A 155 3.63 18.00 6.48
N TYR A 156 2.90 17.98 5.37
CA TYR A 156 1.80 17.04 5.12
C TYR A 156 2.25 15.69 4.55
N GLU A 157 3.52 15.57 4.11
CA GLU A 157 4.01 14.35 3.46
C GLU A 157 3.87 13.11 4.35
N GLU A 158 4.34 13.17 5.59
CA GLU A 158 4.30 12.00 6.48
C GLU A 158 2.86 11.63 6.91
N PRO A 159 2.00 12.58 7.36
CA PRO A 159 0.59 12.30 7.58
C PRO A 159 -0.13 11.71 6.36
N LEU A 160 0.08 12.28 5.17
CA LEU A 160 -0.49 11.78 3.92
C LEU A 160 -0.05 10.33 3.66
N VAL A 161 1.25 10.05 3.78
CA VAL A 161 1.80 8.71 3.58
C VAL A 161 1.15 7.70 4.54
N ILE A 162 0.90 8.06 5.79
CA ILE A 162 0.28 7.17 6.76
C ILE A 162 -1.20 6.97 6.45
N LEU A 163 -1.93 8.02 6.10
CA LEU A 163 -3.34 7.95 5.69
C LEU A 163 -3.52 7.07 4.45
N GLU A 164 -2.69 7.27 3.43
CA GLU A 164 -2.66 6.46 2.22
C GLU A 164 -2.28 5.01 2.54
N THR A 165 -1.31 4.79 3.44
CA THR A 165 -0.91 3.43 3.86
C THR A 165 -2.04 2.71 4.60
N LEU A 166 -2.74 3.38 5.52
CA LEU A 166 -3.92 2.82 6.19
C LEU A 166 -5.02 2.48 5.19
N GLY A 167 -5.26 3.34 4.19
CA GLY A 167 -6.15 3.07 3.07
C GLY A 167 -5.72 1.89 2.22
N LEU A 168 -4.44 1.80 1.90
CA LEU A 168 -3.81 0.72 1.16
C LEU A 168 -3.78 -0.60 1.91
N MET A 169 -3.90 -0.62 3.24
CA MET A 169 -4.10 -1.84 4.03
C MET A 169 -5.59 -2.12 4.29
N GLY A 170 -6.48 -1.16 4.00
CA GLY A 170 -7.89 -1.23 4.35
C GLY A 170 -8.15 -1.23 5.85
N MET A 171 -7.34 -0.46 6.60
CA MET A 171 -7.46 -0.32 8.05
C MET A 171 -8.28 0.93 8.44
N PRO A 172 -8.90 0.93 9.64
CA PRO A 172 -9.66 2.06 10.12
C PRO A 172 -8.81 3.33 10.27
N ARG A 173 -9.43 4.49 10.09
CA ARG A 173 -8.80 5.80 10.28
C ARG A 173 -9.79 6.90 10.64
N ARG A 174 -9.36 7.84 11.47
CA ARG A 174 -10.20 8.80 12.18
C ARG A 174 -10.08 10.24 11.74
N ASP A 175 -8.98 10.62 11.09
CA ASP A 175 -8.80 11.99 10.61
C ASP A 175 -9.96 12.44 9.72
N ASP A 176 -10.25 13.74 9.78
CA ASP A 176 -11.12 14.38 8.80
C ASP A 176 -10.35 14.51 7.48
N ILE A 177 -10.47 13.49 6.64
CA ILE A 177 -9.75 13.39 5.38
C ILE A 177 -10.09 14.57 4.45
N LEU A 178 -11.32 15.09 4.48
CA LEU A 178 -11.69 16.23 3.65
C LEU A 178 -10.93 17.49 4.09
N ASN A 179 -10.98 17.83 5.37
CA ASN A 179 -10.28 19.01 5.89
C ASN A 179 -8.76 18.86 5.74
N PHE A 180 -8.20 17.66 5.94
CA PHE A 180 -6.80 17.38 5.66
C PHE A 180 -6.42 17.73 4.21
N PHE A 181 -7.22 17.29 3.23
CA PHE A 181 -6.97 17.60 1.82
C PHE A 181 -7.20 19.08 1.50
N LYS A 182 -8.10 19.76 2.22
CA LYS A 182 -8.31 21.20 2.07
C LYS A 182 -7.08 21.99 2.51
N GLU A 183 -6.53 21.68 3.67
CA GLU A 183 -5.31 22.31 4.19
C GLU A 183 -4.09 21.99 3.31
N MET A 184 -3.94 20.72 2.93
CA MET A 184 -2.84 20.27 2.07
C MET A 184 -2.90 20.87 0.66
N SER A 185 -4.05 21.38 0.20
CA SER A 185 -4.18 21.97 -1.14
C SER A 185 -3.35 23.24 -1.35
N GLU A 186 -2.84 23.84 -0.27
CA GLU A 186 -1.89 24.96 -0.33
C GLU A 186 -0.47 24.53 -0.74
N GLU A 187 -0.15 23.23 -0.67
CA GLU A 187 1.15 22.69 -1.09
C GLU A 187 1.26 22.69 -2.61
N LYS A 188 2.38 23.20 -3.15
CA LYS A 188 2.62 23.28 -4.60
C LYS A 188 2.51 21.92 -5.31
N ALA A 189 2.91 20.84 -4.64
CA ALA A 189 2.89 19.49 -5.19
C ALA A 189 1.50 18.83 -5.17
N PHE A 190 0.48 19.48 -4.60
CA PHE A 190 -0.86 18.92 -4.44
C PHE A 190 -1.55 18.62 -5.77
N ASP A 191 -1.55 19.56 -6.73
CA ASP A 191 -2.17 19.36 -8.05
C ASP A 191 -1.56 18.15 -8.78
N ILE A 192 -0.24 18.00 -8.66
CA ILE A 192 0.51 16.87 -9.20
C ILE A 192 0.09 15.59 -8.48
N PHE A 193 0.01 15.57 -7.15
CA PHE A 193 -0.48 14.43 -6.40
C PHE A 193 -1.91 14.00 -6.84
N LEU A 194 -2.79 14.95 -7.15
CA LEU A 194 -4.12 14.65 -7.70
C LEU A 194 -4.08 14.02 -9.11
N GLU A 195 -2.94 13.95 -9.79
CA GLU A 195 -2.81 13.15 -11.02
C GLU A 195 -2.72 11.63 -10.74
N THR A 196 -2.47 11.23 -9.48
CA THR A 196 -2.48 9.81 -9.11
C THR A 196 -3.84 9.15 -9.42
N PRO A 197 -3.87 7.84 -9.71
CA PRO A 197 -5.11 7.18 -10.13
C PRO A 197 -6.18 7.14 -9.02
N TYR A 198 -5.76 7.08 -7.75
CA TYR A 198 -6.63 6.95 -6.59
C TYR A 198 -6.08 7.72 -5.40
N ILE A 199 -6.97 8.18 -4.53
CA ILE A 199 -6.67 8.68 -3.19
C ILE A 199 -7.09 7.59 -2.20
N PHE A 200 -6.15 6.77 -1.73
CA PHE A 200 -6.47 5.65 -0.85
C PHE A 200 -6.88 6.11 0.55
N ALA A 201 -6.60 7.35 0.95
CA ALA A 201 -7.15 7.92 2.18
C ALA A 201 -8.70 7.91 2.22
N PHE A 202 -9.40 7.75 1.09
CA PHE A 202 -10.85 7.56 1.02
C PHE A 202 -11.32 6.09 0.84
N ALA A 203 -10.39 5.15 0.72
CA ALA A 203 -10.69 3.73 0.53
C ALA A 203 -11.48 3.10 1.69
N GLY A 204 -12.37 2.17 1.38
CA GLY A 204 -13.00 1.33 2.39
C GLY A 204 -12.02 0.39 3.08
N LEU A 205 -12.57 -0.50 3.90
CA LEU A 205 -11.80 -1.46 4.69
C LEU A 205 -11.47 -2.73 3.90
N ALA A 206 -10.40 -3.42 4.26
CA ALA A 206 -10.03 -4.67 3.63
C ALA A 206 -11.08 -5.73 3.92
N THR A 207 -11.45 -6.51 2.90
CA THR A 207 -12.48 -7.56 3.00
C THR A 207 -12.17 -8.79 2.17
N PRO A 208 -12.69 -9.97 2.58
CA PRO A 208 -12.79 -11.10 1.68
C PRO A 208 -13.69 -10.77 0.48
N PRO A 209 -13.54 -11.46 -0.67
CA PRO A 209 -14.27 -11.17 -1.90
C PRO A 209 -15.80 -11.14 -1.75
N ALA A 210 -16.34 -12.01 -0.90
CA ALA A 210 -17.78 -12.12 -0.63
C ALA A 210 -18.41 -10.81 -0.12
N LEU A 211 -17.60 -9.92 0.49
CA LEU A 211 -18.08 -8.67 1.07
C LEU A 211 -17.75 -7.45 0.21
N ASN A 212 -17.07 -7.58 -0.93
CA ASN A 212 -16.57 -6.47 -1.77
C ASN A 212 -17.65 -5.47 -2.21
N SER A 213 -18.88 -5.94 -2.41
CA SER A 213 -19.99 -5.09 -2.85
C SER A 213 -20.78 -4.46 -1.68
N ASP A 214 -20.53 -4.87 -0.44
CA ASP A 214 -21.26 -4.40 0.74
C ASP A 214 -20.82 -2.98 1.14
N LYS A 215 -21.68 -1.98 0.95
CA LYS A 215 -21.35 -0.58 1.21
C LYS A 215 -20.98 -0.30 2.68
N LYS A 216 -21.35 -1.16 3.63
CA LYS A 216 -21.02 -0.96 5.05
C LYS A 216 -19.51 -0.94 5.34
N TYR A 217 -18.70 -1.47 4.43
CA TYR A 217 -17.24 -1.49 4.54
C TYR A 217 -16.55 -0.42 3.69
N GLY A 218 -17.27 0.61 3.23
CA GLY A 218 -16.65 1.74 2.53
C GLY A 218 -16.43 1.53 1.03
N ILE A 219 -15.79 2.54 0.41
CA ILE A 219 -15.59 2.62 -1.04
C ILE A 219 -14.41 1.73 -1.47
N ARG A 220 -14.70 0.63 -2.15
CA ARG A 220 -13.66 -0.32 -2.62
C ARG A 220 -13.62 -0.52 -4.12
N ARG A 221 -14.63 -0.04 -4.84
CA ARG A 221 -14.64 -0.05 -6.31
C ARG A 221 -13.72 1.03 -6.84
N ARG A 222 -12.86 0.67 -7.81
CA ARG A 222 -11.88 1.59 -8.40
C ARG A 222 -12.54 2.79 -9.08
N GLU A 223 -13.61 2.56 -9.84
CA GLU A 223 -14.38 3.62 -10.50
C GLU A 223 -14.88 4.69 -9.52
N LYS A 224 -15.32 4.27 -8.32
CA LYS A 224 -15.81 5.18 -7.30
C LYS A 224 -14.67 5.98 -6.66
N LEU A 225 -13.51 5.37 -6.44
CA LEU A 225 -12.33 6.09 -5.94
C LEU A 225 -11.82 7.11 -6.96
N THR A 226 -11.89 6.79 -8.26
CA THR A 226 -11.61 7.76 -9.32
C THR A 226 -12.59 8.93 -9.26
N TYR A 227 -13.88 8.67 -9.04
CA TYR A 227 -14.88 9.74 -8.88
C TYR A 227 -14.67 10.57 -7.61
N VAL A 228 -14.27 9.96 -6.49
CA VAL A 228 -13.92 10.69 -5.25
C VAL A 228 -12.84 11.72 -5.50
N LYS A 229 -11.83 11.41 -6.34
CA LYS A 229 -10.79 12.38 -6.72
C LYS A 229 -11.37 13.63 -7.39
N THR A 230 -12.35 13.45 -8.27
CA THR A 230 -13.08 14.57 -8.90
C THR A 230 -13.82 15.39 -7.85
N LEU A 231 -14.49 14.75 -6.89
CA LEU A 231 -15.18 15.45 -5.80
C LEU A 231 -14.20 16.26 -4.94
N VAL A 232 -13.08 15.65 -4.53
CA VAL A 232 -12.03 16.30 -3.75
C VAL A 232 -11.49 17.52 -4.49
N ASN A 233 -11.19 17.41 -5.79
CA ASN A 233 -10.71 18.53 -6.60
C ASN A 233 -11.71 19.72 -6.60
N ARG A 234 -13.00 19.45 -6.78
CA ARG A 234 -14.04 20.49 -6.74
C ARG A 234 -14.15 21.14 -5.37
N TYR A 235 -14.05 20.35 -4.30
CA TYR A 235 -14.10 20.83 -2.93
C TYR A 235 -12.90 21.71 -2.56
N VAL A 236 -11.68 21.31 -2.91
CA VAL A 236 -10.47 22.13 -2.66
C VAL A 236 -10.49 23.42 -3.47
N GLN A 237 -11.08 23.42 -4.67
CA GLN A 237 -11.32 24.59 -5.51
C GLN A 237 -12.49 25.50 -5.03
N ASN A 238 -13.12 25.18 -3.90
CA ASN A 238 -14.28 25.90 -3.35
C ASN A 238 -15.54 25.86 -4.24
N GLU A 239 -15.64 24.91 -5.17
CA GLU A 239 -16.85 24.69 -5.97
C GLU A 239 -17.93 23.88 -5.23
N MET A 240 -17.54 23.27 -4.10
CA MET A 240 -18.44 22.53 -3.21
C MET A 240 -18.15 22.94 -1.77
N THR A 241 -19.20 23.06 -0.97
CA THR A 241 -19.11 23.18 0.48
C THR A 241 -18.80 21.83 1.12
N TYR A 242 -18.31 21.86 2.36
CA TYR A 242 -18.05 20.64 3.15
C TYR A 242 -19.29 19.74 3.27
N LYS A 243 -20.48 20.35 3.44
CA LYS A 243 -21.75 19.61 3.53
C LYS A 243 -22.11 18.91 2.22
N GLU A 244 -21.90 19.58 1.08
CA GLU A 244 -22.22 19.02 -0.24
C GLU A 244 -21.32 17.83 -0.57
N ILE A 245 -20.00 17.95 -0.36
CA ILE A 245 -19.10 16.82 -0.63
C ILE A 245 -19.37 15.65 0.32
N ASN A 246 -19.62 15.89 1.61
CA ASN A 246 -19.98 14.80 2.52
C ASN A 246 -21.25 14.07 2.09
N THR A 247 -22.27 14.82 1.64
CA THR A 247 -23.51 14.22 1.11
C THR A 247 -23.23 13.32 -0.10
N GLU A 248 -22.35 13.72 -1.01
CA GLU A 248 -21.95 12.87 -2.14
C GLU A 248 -21.13 11.65 -1.72
N LEU A 249 -20.20 11.81 -0.77
CA LEU A 249 -19.42 10.71 -0.22
C LEU A 249 -20.31 9.68 0.50
N GLU A 250 -21.29 10.13 1.29
CA GLU A 250 -22.28 9.26 1.95
C GLU A 250 -23.07 8.42 0.93
N LYS A 251 -23.52 9.01 -0.18
CA LYS A 251 -24.22 8.28 -1.27
C LYS A 251 -23.34 7.19 -1.87
N LEU A 252 -22.04 7.44 -2.00
CA LEU A 252 -21.07 6.46 -2.48
C LEU A 252 -20.84 5.30 -1.50
N GLY A 253 -21.23 5.49 -0.23
CA GLY A 253 -20.99 4.59 0.88
C GLY A 253 -19.64 4.83 1.54
N TYR A 254 -19.19 6.09 1.62
CA TYR A 254 -17.94 6.44 2.28
C TYR A 254 -17.99 6.14 3.77
N THR A 255 -17.07 5.29 4.21
CA THR A 255 -16.72 5.10 5.61
C THR A 255 -15.29 4.56 5.69
N THR A 256 -14.57 5.00 6.73
CA THR A 256 -13.23 4.53 7.08
C THR A 256 -13.21 3.91 8.48
N LYS A 257 -14.38 3.61 9.05
CA LYS A 257 -14.55 3.11 10.41
C LYS A 257 -15.56 1.95 10.41
N ILE A 258 -15.57 1.18 11.49
CA ILE A 258 -16.58 0.15 11.78
C ILE A 258 -17.30 0.58 13.04
N GLU A 259 -18.61 0.82 12.94
CA GLU A 259 -19.40 1.34 14.06
C GLU A 259 -19.60 0.31 15.18
N ASP A 260 -19.72 -0.98 14.86
CA ASP A 260 -20.15 -2.01 15.81
C ASP A 260 -19.04 -2.99 16.28
N SER A 261 -17.77 -2.75 15.92
CA SER A 261 -16.60 -3.60 16.25
C SER A 261 -16.67 -5.08 15.83
N SER A 262 -17.74 -5.49 15.13
CA SER A 262 -18.00 -6.91 14.82
C SER A 262 -17.07 -7.47 13.74
N TYR A 263 -16.58 -6.59 12.87
CA TYR A 263 -15.68 -6.93 11.78
C TYR A 263 -14.24 -6.46 12.07
N LYS A 264 -13.28 -7.27 11.65
CA LYS A 264 -11.85 -7.05 11.86
C LYS A 264 -11.15 -7.18 10.51
N PRO A 265 -10.69 -6.07 9.89
CA PRO A 265 -10.03 -6.13 8.59
C PRO A 265 -8.83 -7.07 8.57
N GLU A 266 -8.08 -7.14 9.68
CA GLU A 266 -6.98 -8.09 9.88
C GLU A 266 -7.38 -9.54 9.63
N ASP A 267 -8.65 -9.93 9.85
CA ASP A 267 -9.16 -11.28 9.63
C ASP A 267 -9.45 -11.61 8.16
N SER A 268 -9.35 -10.64 7.25
CA SER A 268 -9.54 -10.85 5.81
C SER A 268 -8.35 -11.50 5.08
N VAL A 269 -7.29 -11.87 5.82
CA VAL A 269 -6.09 -12.46 5.24
C VAL A 269 -5.55 -13.62 6.08
N ASP A 270 -5.03 -14.64 5.41
CA ASP A 270 -4.28 -15.72 6.04
C ASP A 270 -2.76 -15.46 5.99
N LEU A 271 -2.04 -15.95 7.00
CA LEU A 271 -0.60 -15.79 7.18
C LEU A 271 0.19 -17.11 7.08
N ARG A 272 -0.45 -18.24 6.71
CA ARG A 272 0.19 -19.54 6.50
C ARG A 272 1.33 -19.55 5.46
N TRP A 273 1.48 -18.47 4.71
CA TRP A 273 2.52 -18.31 3.70
C TRP A 273 3.84 -17.71 4.22
N VAL A 274 3.88 -17.24 5.49
CA VAL A 274 5.07 -16.63 6.12
C VAL A 274 5.40 -17.20 7.50
N LYS A 275 6.69 -17.15 7.85
CA LYS A 275 7.26 -17.50 9.15
C LYS A 275 6.99 -16.39 10.16
N LEU A 276 6.00 -16.60 11.03
CA LEU A 276 5.50 -15.59 11.96
C LEU A 276 6.48 -15.18 13.07
N ASP A 277 7.45 -16.04 13.43
CA ASP A 277 8.36 -15.79 14.56
C ASP A 277 9.17 -14.49 14.43
N TYR A 278 9.48 -14.07 13.20
CA TYR A 278 10.23 -12.84 12.92
C TYR A 278 9.35 -11.57 12.89
N ALA A 279 8.03 -11.72 12.78
CA ALA A 279 7.07 -10.62 12.61
C ALA A 279 6.77 -9.92 13.95
N VAL A 280 6.55 -10.71 15.00
CA VAL A 280 6.08 -10.27 16.33
C VAL A 280 7.01 -9.23 16.96
N GLU A 281 8.32 -9.45 16.96
CA GLU A 281 9.28 -8.51 17.57
C GLU A 281 9.41 -7.20 16.78
N ARG A 282 9.25 -7.25 15.46
CA ARG A 282 9.28 -6.04 14.62
C ARG A 282 8.06 -5.18 14.83
N LEU A 283 6.88 -5.81 14.91
CA LEU A 283 5.64 -5.10 15.19
C LEU A 283 5.72 -4.33 16.49
N LYS A 284 6.20 -4.94 17.59
CA LYS A 284 6.38 -4.25 18.88
C LYS A 284 7.21 -2.97 18.74
N LYS A 285 8.35 -3.04 18.05
CA LYS A 285 9.24 -1.88 17.86
C LYS A 285 8.57 -0.77 17.06
N ILE A 286 7.81 -1.13 16.03
CA ILE A 286 7.17 -0.16 15.14
C ILE A 286 5.93 0.46 15.82
N ILE A 287 5.18 -0.31 16.61
CA ILE A 287 4.08 0.19 17.44
C ILE A 287 4.58 1.34 18.34
N ALA A 288 5.66 1.11 19.10
CA ALA A 288 6.22 2.13 19.98
C ALA A 288 6.63 3.41 19.24
N THR A 289 7.10 3.27 17.99
CA THR A 289 7.46 4.43 17.15
C THR A 289 6.23 5.27 16.82
N TYR A 290 5.10 4.64 16.45
CA TYR A 290 3.87 5.34 16.12
C TYR A 290 3.13 5.87 17.35
N GLU A 291 3.19 5.18 18.49
CA GLU A 291 2.69 5.70 19.77
C GLU A 291 3.41 6.97 20.18
N HIS A 292 4.75 6.97 20.06
CA HIS A 292 5.53 8.18 20.31
C HIS A 292 5.12 9.32 19.37
N LYS A 293 4.95 9.07 18.06
CA LYS A 293 4.49 10.10 17.12
C LYS A 293 3.09 10.62 17.44
N ALA A 294 2.17 9.71 17.78
CA ALA A 294 0.81 10.05 18.16
C ALA A 294 0.76 10.96 19.39
N ALA A 295 1.63 10.75 20.38
CA ALA A 295 1.71 11.58 21.57
C ALA A 295 2.19 13.02 21.30
N HIS A 296 2.79 13.28 20.13
CA HIS A 296 3.39 14.56 19.77
C HIS A 296 2.79 15.16 18.48
N SER A 297 1.63 14.67 18.02
CA SER A 297 1.00 15.11 16.78
C SER A 297 -0.49 15.36 16.96
N ASN A 298 -1.03 16.28 16.15
CA ASN A 298 -2.47 16.54 16.08
C ASN A 298 -3.19 15.64 15.04
N PHE A 299 -2.45 14.84 14.26
CA PHE A 299 -3.04 13.93 13.29
C PHE A 299 -3.35 12.57 13.95
N TYR A 300 -4.59 12.11 13.82
CA TYR A 300 -5.02 10.83 14.36
C TYR A 300 -4.38 9.64 13.64
N CYS A 301 -3.91 9.83 12.41
CA CYS A 301 -3.34 8.77 11.57
C CYS A 301 -2.18 8.04 12.23
N TYR A 302 -1.39 8.71 13.06
CA TYR A 302 -0.32 8.08 13.84
C TYR A 302 -0.87 7.11 14.89
N ALA A 303 -1.91 7.52 15.62
CA ALA A 303 -2.59 6.66 16.59
C ALA A 303 -3.32 5.51 15.88
N ASP A 304 -3.96 5.78 14.75
CA ASP A 304 -4.65 4.77 13.92
C ASP A 304 -3.68 3.73 13.37
N MET A 305 -2.48 4.16 12.96
CA MET A 305 -1.41 3.24 12.56
C MET A 305 -0.94 2.39 13.74
N ALA A 306 -0.73 2.98 14.92
CA ALA A 306 -0.38 2.21 16.12
C ALA A 306 -1.47 1.17 16.46
N ASP A 307 -2.75 1.56 16.41
CA ASP A 307 -3.90 0.68 16.67
C ASP A 307 -4.02 -0.44 15.62
N ALA A 308 -3.81 -0.12 14.35
CA ALA A 308 -3.76 -1.10 13.27
C ALA A 308 -2.66 -2.14 13.53
N LEU A 309 -1.44 -1.70 13.87
CA LEU A 309 -0.32 -2.60 14.14
C LEU A 309 -0.54 -3.45 15.40
N LYS A 310 -1.17 -2.92 16.45
CA LYS A 310 -1.56 -3.70 17.63
C LYS A 310 -2.53 -4.83 17.28
N ARG A 311 -3.48 -4.58 16.38
CA ARG A 311 -4.39 -5.63 15.89
C ARG A 311 -3.66 -6.74 15.14
N LEU A 312 -2.73 -6.36 14.24
CA LEU A 312 -1.89 -7.34 13.53
C LEU A 312 -1.06 -8.17 14.53
N TYR A 313 -0.46 -7.50 15.52
CA TYR A 313 0.33 -8.13 16.57
C TYR A 313 -0.47 -9.15 17.38
N GLU A 314 -1.69 -8.82 17.82
CA GLU A 314 -2.51 -9.76 18.59
C GLU A 314 -3.02 -10.93 17.74
N LYS A 315 -3.32 -10.70 16.46
CA LYS A 315 -3.66 -11.77 15.52
C LYS A 315 -2.50 -12.76 15.38
N GLU A 316 -1.28 -12.27 15.19
CA GLU A 316 -0.09 -13.12 15.04
C GLU A 316 0.22 -13.91 16.29
N ARG A 317 0.14 -13.27 17.48
CA ARG A 317 0.31 -13.99 18.74
C ARG A 317 -0.69 -15.11 18.92
N THR A 318 -1.94 -14.88 18.55
CA THR A 318 -3.01 -15.88 18.63
C THR A 318 -2.74 -17.03 17.67
N ALA A 319 -2.32 -16.73 16.44
CA ALA A 319 -1.91 -17.73 15.46
C ALA A 319 -0.73 -18.57 15.97
N CYS A 320 0.37 -17.96 16.43
CA CYS A 320 1.53 -18.68 16.98
C CYS A 320 1.17 -19.61 18.14
N ARG A 321 0.27 -19.19 19.04
CA ARG A 321 -0.20 -20.04 20.16
C ARG A 321 -1.03 -21.23 19.73
N SER A 322 -1.67 -21.17 18.56
CA SER A 322 -2.53 -22.26 18.06
C SER A 322 -1.72 -23.38 17.38
N TYR A 323 -0.45 -23.13 17.05
CA TYR A 323 0.47 -24.10 16.45
C TYR A 323 1.36 -24.83 17.49
N ILE A 324 1.33 -24.41 18.75
CA ILE A 324 2.02 -25.04 19.90
C ILE A 324 1.00 -25.88 20.66
#